data_AF-A0A381ZKW9-F1
#
_entry.id   AF-A0A381ZKW9-F1
#
_cell.length_a   1.000
_cell.length_b   1.000
_cell.length_c   1.000
_cell.angle_alpha   90.00
_cell.angle_beta   90.00
_cell.angle_gamma   90.00
#
_symmetry.space_group_name_H-M   'P 1'
#
loop_
_entity.id
_entity.type
_entity.pdbx_description
1 polymer ?
#
loop_
_entity_poly.entity_id
_entity_poly.type
_entity_poly.pdbx_seq_one_letter_code
_entity_poly.pdbx_strand_id
1 'polypeptide(L)' 'KLDYYAGLGIGEVVLRVPSAPRDEVLAVLDDYARFVG' A
#
# COMPACT_ATOMS: atom_id res chain seq x y z
N LYS A 1 -6.85 7.43 -4.41
CA LYS A 1 -6.06 6.87 -5.54
C LYS A 1 -6.53 5.47 -5.92
N LEU A 2 -6.86 4.61 -4.95
CA LEU A 2 -7.40 3.28 -5.23
C LEU A 2 -8.70 3.34 -6.04
N ASP A 3 -9.64 4.20 -5.68
CA ASP A 3 -10.90 4.38 -6.44
C ASP A 3 -10.66 4.83 -7.89
N TYR A 4 -9.63 5.64 -8.11
CA TYR A 4 -9.23 6.04 -9.45
C TYR A 4 -8.72 4.85 -10.26
N TYR A 5 -7.88 4.00 -9.69
CA TYR A 5 -7.41 2.78 -10.34
C TYR A 5 -8.53 1.76 -10.57
N ALA A 6 -9.46 1.63 -9.62
CA ALA A 6 -10.66 0.81 -9.79
C ALA A 6 -11.52 1.32 -10.94
N GLY A 7 -11.67 2.65 -11.10
CA GLY A 7 -12.37 3.27 -12.23
C GLY A 7 -11.71 3.01 -13.59
N LEU A 8 -10.42 2.65 -13.61
CA LEU A 8 -9.69 2.21 -14.81
C LEU A 8 -9.79 0.70 -15.06
N GLY A 9 -10.51 -0.04 -14.22
CA GLY A 9 -10.65 -1.50 -14.32
C GLY A 9 -9.48 -2.30 -13.71
N ILE A 10 -8.62 -1.66 -12.90
CA ILE A 10 -7.52 -2.34 -12.23
C ILE A 10 -8.05 -3.06 -10.99
N GLY A 11 -7.94 -4.39 -10.97
CA GLY A 11 -8.41 -5.24 -9.87
C GLY A 11 -7.41 -5.45 -8.73
N GLU A 12 -6.14 -5.09 -8.92
CA GLU A 12 -5.07 -5.29 -7.94
C GLU A 12 -4.02 -4.20 -8.01
N VAL A 13 -3.51 -3.77 -6.85
CA VAL A 13 -2.38 -2.85 -6.73
C VAL A 13 -1.34 -3.42 -5.77
N VAL A 14 -0.06 -3.27 -6.13
CA VAL A 14 1.06 -3.75 -5.32
C VAL A 14 1.77 -2.54 -4.71
N LEU A 15 1.81 -2.50 -3.38
CA LEU A 15 2.52 -1.46 -2.64
C LEU A 15 3.96 -1.89 -2.41
N ARG A 16 4.90 -0.96 -2.58
CA ARG A 16 6.32 -1.24 -2.42
C ARG A 16 6.73 -1.05 -0.97
N VAL A 17 7.39 -2.04 -0.42
CA VAL A 17 8.00 -1.96 0.91
C VAL A 17 9.51 -1.79 0.75
N PRO A 18 10.17 -0.91 1.50
CA PRO A 18 11.62 -0.77 1.44
C PRO A 18 12.32 -2.04 1.94
N SER A 19 13.51 -2.30 1.42
CA SER A 19 14.41 -3.32 2.00
C SER A 19 15.10 -2.73 3.23
N ALA A 20 14.37 -2.68 4.34
CA ALA A 20 14.79 -2.06 5.59
C ALA A 20 14.60 -3.04 6.78
N PRO A 21 15.17 -2.74 7.96
CA PRO A 21 14.88 -3.49 9.18
C PRO A 21 13.38 -3.55 9.49
N ARG A 22 13.00 -4.55 10.28
CA ARG A 22 11.61 -4.85 10.63
C ARG A 22 10.83 -3.62 11.08
N ASP A 23 11.39 -2.82 11.99
CA ASP A 23 10.66 -1.72 12.62
C ASP A 23 10.30 -0.62 11.61
N GLU A 24 11.18 -0.37 10.63
CA GLU A 24 10.92 0.57 9.53
C GLU A 24 9.87 0.01 8.57
N VAL A 25 9.95 -1.29 8.24
CA VAL A 25 8.96 -1.96 7.40
C VAL A 25 7.57 -1.93 8.04
N LEU A 26 7.46 -2.20 9.35
CA LEU A 26 6.19 -2.20 10.06
C LEU A 26 5.54 -0.81 10.05
N ALA A 27 6.32 0.25 10.28
CA ALA A 27 5.80 1.61 10.20
C ALA A 27 5.24 1.95 8.80
N VAL A 28 5.90 1.50 7.73
CA VAL A 28 5.42 1.68 6.35
C VAL A 28 4.12 0.90 6.10
N LEU A 29 4.01 -0.33 6.62
CA LEU A 29 2.80 -1.13 6.51
C LEU A 29 1.62 -0.50 7.28
N ASP A 30 1.86 0.05 8.47
CA ASP A 30 0.86 0.76 9.26
C ASP A 30 0.35 2.02 8.53
N ASP A 31 1.23 2.73 7.83
CA ASP A 31 0.84 3.86 6.97
C ASP A 31 -0.02 3.41 5.78
N TYR A 32 0.31 2.27 5.15
CA TYR A 32 -0.49 1.71 4.06
C TYR A 32 -1.86 1.20 4.50
N ALA A 33 -1.96 0.65 5.71
CA ALA A 33 -3.22 0.19 6.28
C ALA A 33 -4.30 1.31 6.29
N ARG A 34 -3.90 2.57 6.44
CA ARG A 34 -4.81 3.73 6.39
C ARG A 34 -5.48 3.96 5.04
N PHE A 35 -4.94 3.38 3.97
CA PHE A 35 -5.44 3.59 2.60
C PHE A 35 -6.20 2.39 2.03
N VAL A 36 -6.11 1.21 2.68
CA VAL A 36 -6.71 -0.04 2.19
C VAL A 36 -7.82 -0.59 3.10
N GLY A 37 -8.17 0.14 4.18
CA GLY A 37 -9.24 -0.19 5.11
C GLY A 37 -10.58 0.48 4.80
#